data_AF-Q87SN6-F1
#
_entry.id   AF-Q87SN6-F1
#
_cell.length_a   1.000
_cell.length_b   1.000
_cell.length_c   1.000
_cell.angle_alpha   90.00
_cell.angle_beta   90.00
_cell.angle_gamma   90.00
#
_symmetry.space_group_name_H-M   'P 1'
#
loop_
_entity.id
_entity.type
_entity.pdbx_description
1 polymer ?
#
loop_
_entity_poly.entity_id
_entity_poly.type
_entity_poly.pdbx_seq_one_letter_code
_entity_poly.pdbx_strand_id
1 'polypeptide(L)'
;MELQALRYASMISTMTFDKACDYYAQYLKKEGLVVEAREAILEFVDLDENSLDDFGNDVRIVLASADFGKELTTSVLWLRDKSIDISCVRLTPYRYREDVLINAEQIIPVPEVEEYQVKFREKRAEQRTSVQKGEKDYSEYRYNGHTYKKRHLALALVTDWIEKHQPQSLNDVLNAFNEPVRRRIAILADEIPQGRIRRFHNDEDALITLPNDEVIAITNQWSLSNITRLILFAEQSGMVVEKAD
;
A
#
# COMPACT_ATOMS: atom_id res chain seq x y z
N MET A 1 -30.39 17.30 1.72
CA MET A 1 -29.34 17.08 0.71
C MET A 1 -28.03 16.60 1.32
N GLU A 2 -27.50 17.24 2.35
CA GLU A 2 -26.13 17.01 2.86
C GLU A 2 -25.94 15.62 3.49
N LEU A 3 -26.89 15.16 4.31
CA LEU A 3 -26.88 13.82 4.89
C LEU A 3 -27.10 12.71 3.85
N GLN A 4 -27.75 13.03 2.71
CA GLN A 4 -28.00 12.03 1.67
C GLN A 4 -26.72 11.65 0.93
N ALA A 5 -25.85 12.63 0.65
CA ALA A 5 -24.55 12.35 0.02
C ALA A 5 -23.71 11.37 0.85
N LEU A 6 -23.65 11.57 2.17
CA LEU A 6 -22.91 10.66 3.05
C LEU A 6 -23.56 9.27 3.12
N ARG A 7 -24.89 9.19 3.12
CA ARG A 7 -25.61 7.91 3.07
C ARG A 7 -25.34 7.15 1.79
N TYR A 8 -25.32 7.83 0.65
CA TYR A 8 -25.00 7.19 -0.64
C TYR A 8 -23.55 6.75 -0.69
N ALA A 9 -22.62 7.56 -0.20
CA ALA A 9 -21.21 7.18 -0.10
C ALA A 9 -21.04 5.91 0.75
N SER A 10 -21.69 5.85 1.92
CA SER A 10 -21.64 4.68 2.79
C SER A 10 -22.30 3.44 2.20
N MET A 11 -23.38 3.61 1.41
CA MET A 11 -24.03 2.49 0.73
C MET A 11 -23.10 1.91 -0.35
N ILE A 12 -22.51 2.79 -1.17
CA ILE A 12 -21.64 2.42 -2.28
C ILE A 12 -20.28 1.90 -1.81
N SER A 13 -19.77 2.29 -0.65
CA SER A 13 -18.48 1.82 -0.13
C SER A 13 -18.42 0.32 0.17
N THR A 14 -19.56 -0.38 0.12
CA THR A 14 -19.65 -1.83 0.30
C THR A 14 -20.07 -2.56 -0.98
N MET A 15 -20.17 -1.84 -2.10
CA MET A 15 -20.61 -2.36 -3.37
C MET A 15 -19.48 -3.12 -4.06
N THR A 16 -19.72 -4.40 -4.35
CA THR A 16 -18.81 -5.20 -5.17
C THR A 16 -19.02 -4.89 -6.64
N PHE A 17 -18.00 -5.18 -7.45
CA PHE A 17 -18.07 -5.04 -8.90
C PHE A 17 -19.25 -5.80 -9.51
N ASP A 18 -19.47 -7.05 -9.09
CA ASP A 18 -20.59 -7.87 -9.59
C ASP A 18 -21.95 -7.23 -9.29
N LYS A 19 -22.14 -6.68 -8.08
CA LYS A 19 -23.37 -5.97 -7.73
C LYS A 19 -23.57 -4.71 -8.56
N ALA A 20 -22.49 -3.98 -8.86
CA ALA A 20 -22.55 -2.82 -9.72
C ALA A 20 -23.03 -3.22 -11.13
N CYS A 21 -22.50 -4.32 -11.68
CA CYS A 21 -22.93 -4.89 -12.95
C CYS A 21 -24.40 -5.30 -12.91
N ASP A 22 -24.85 -5.98 -11.85
CA ASP A 22 -26.25 -6.40 -11.69
C ASP A 22 -27.21 -5.21 -11.69
N TYR A 23 -26.90 -4.16 -10.92
CA TYR A 23 -27.72 -2.95 -10.86
C TYR A 23 -27.76 -2.22 -12.19
N TYR A 24 -26.62 -2.14 -12.89
CA TYR A 24 -26.56 -1.49 -14.18
C TYR A 24 -27.30 -2.29 -15.26
N ALA A 25 -27.18 -3.62 -15.27
CA ALA A 25 -27.94 -4.49 -16.16
C ALA A 25 -29.45 -4.36 -15.97
N GLN A 26 -29.92 -4.25 -14.72
CA GLN A 26 -31.34 -4.00 -14.42
C GLN A 26 -31.80 -2.65 -14.97
N TYR A 27 -30.97 -1.61 -14.85
CA TYR A 27 -31.24 -0.30 -15.43
C TYR A 27 -31.31 -0.35 -16.97
N LEU A 28 -30.32 -0.96 -17.62
CA LEU A 28 -30.27 -1.10 -19.08
C LEU A 28 -31.51 -1.85 -19.62
N LYS A 29 -31.91 -2.93 -18.94
CA LYS A 29 -33.12 -3.67 -19.28
C LYS A 29 -34.39 -2.82 -19.17
N LYS A 30 -34.47 -1.96 -18.16
CA LYS A 30 -35.61 -1.06 -17.95
C LYS A 30 -35.70 0.00 -19.06
N GLU A 31 -34.57 0.53 -19.49
CA GLU A 31 -34.48 1.53 -20.56
C GLU A 31 -34.49 0.91 -21.97
N GLY A 32 -34.47 -0.42 -22.09
CA GLY A 32 -34.47 -1.13 -23.37
C GLY A 32 -33.16 -1.01 -24.15
N LEU A 33 -32.04 -0.76 -23.45
CA LEU A 33 -30.72 -0.60 -24.05
C LEU A 33 -30.02 -1.96 -24.18
N VAL A 34 -29.39 -2.19 -25.34
CA VAL A 34 -28.62 -3.42 -25.63
C VAL A 34 -27.14 -3.10 -25.42
N VAL A 35 -26.73 -3.05 -24.16
CA VAL A 35 -25.35 -2.81 -23.73
C VAL A 35 -24.96 -3.90 -22.74
N GLU A 36 -23.76 -4.46 -22.88
CA GLU A 36 -23.22 -5.39 -21.88
C GLU A 36 -22.71 -4.60 -20.67
N ALA A 37 -23.45 -4.72 -19.56
CA ALA A 37 -23.23 -3.92 -18.36
C ALA A 37 -21.79 -4.06 -17.80
N ARG A 38 -21.25 -5.27 -17.85
CA ARG A 38 -19.92 -5.58 -17.33
C ARG A 38 -18.82 -4.91 -18.17
N GLU A 39 -18.86 -5.06 -19.49
CA GLU A 39 -17.88 -4.46 -20.40
C GLU A 39 -17.93 -2.93 -20.32
N ALA A 40 -19.12 -2.35 -20.30
CA ALA A 40 -19.29 -0.90 -20.20
C ALA A 40 -18.77 -0.32 -18.88
N ILE A 41 -18.94 -1.04 -17.75
CA ILE A 41 -18.35 -0.60 -16.48
C ILE A 41 -16.83 -0.73 -16.53
N LEU A 42 -16.27 -1.85 -17.01
CA LEU A 42 -14.81 -2.06 -17.13
C LEU A 42 -14.16 -0.96 -17.96
N GLU A 43 -14.75 -0.64 -19.12
CA GLU A 43 -14.29 0.44 -19.98
C GLU A 43 -14.34 1.80 -19.28
N PHE A 44 -15.42 2.08 -18.56
CA PHE A 44 -15.57 3.35 -17.84
C PHE A 44 -14.56 3.53 -16.71
N VAL A 45 -14.26 2.46 -15.97
CA VAL A 45 -13.34 2.50 -14.83
C VAL A 45 -11.87 2.26 -15.23
N ASP A 46 -11.62 1.93 -16.49
CA ASP A 46 -10.29 1.59 -17.03
C ASP A 46 -9.61 0.47 -16.22
N LEU A 47 -10.37 -0.59 -15.90
CA LEU A 47 -9.86 -1.76 -15.17
C LEU A 47 -9.86 -3.00 -16.07
N ASP A 48 -8.83 -3.83 -15.90
CA ASP A 48 -8.79 -5.18 -16.46
C ASP A 48 -9.60 -6.15 -15.58
N GLU A 49 -10.08 -7.25 -16.18
CA GLU A 49 -10.78 -8.32 -15.45
C GLU A 49 -9.94 -8.98 -14.34
N ASN A 50 -8.60 -8.88 -14.44
CA ASN A 50 -7.67 -9.42 -13.46
C ASN A 50 -7.39 -8.45 -12.29
N SER A 51 -7.90 -7.21 -12.35
CA SER A 51 -7.70 -6.15 -11.35
C SER A 51 -9.00 -5.71 -10.69
N LEU A 52 -10.01 -6.59 -10.62
CA LEU A 52 -11.29 -6.28 -10.00
C LEU A 52 -11.20 -5.97 -8.50
N ASP A 53 -10.13 -6.43 -7.83
CA ASP A 53 -9.84 -6.10 -6.42
C ASP A 53 -9.55 -4.59 -6.22
N ASP A 54 -9.26 -3.85 -7.30
CA ASP A 54 -9.05 -2.41 -7.24
C ASP A 54 -10.37 -1.60 -7.33
N PHE A 55 -11.49 -2.26 -7.62
CA PHE A 55 -12.80 -1.61 -7.76
C PHE A 55 -13.36 -1.14 -6.41
N GLY A 56 -13.66 0.16 -6.31
CA GLY A 56 -14.43 0.71 -5.20
C GLY A 56 -13.70 0.75 -3.85
N ASN A 57 -12.36 0.66 -3.85
CA ASN A 57 -11.53 0.72 -2.63
C ASN A 57 -11.68 2.04 -1.86
N ASP A 58 -11.88 3.14 -2.58
CA ASP A 58 -12.11 4.46 -1.99
C ASP A 58 -13.35 5.11 -2.62
N VAL A 59 -14.10 5.84 -1.79
CA VAL A 59 -15.30 6.57 -2.24
C VAL A 59 -15.07 8.06 -2.09
N ARG A 60 -15.08 8.77 -3.23
CA ARG A 60 -15.04 10.23 -3.28
C ARG A 60 -16.45 10.81 -3.28
N ILE A 61 -16.66 11.84 -2.47
CA ILE A 61 -17.94 12.57 -2.38
C ILE A 61 -17.80 13.91 -3.11
N VAL A 62 -18.61 14.15 -4.14
CA VAL A 62 -18.67 15.43 -4.84
C VAL A 62 -20.04 16.07 -4.60
N LEU A 63 -20.07 17.19 -3.88
CA LEU A 63 -21.27 18.00 -3.72
C LEU A 63 -21.32 19.02 -4.86
N ALA A 64 -22.42 19.05 -5.61
CA ALA A 64 -22.62 19.99 -6.71
C ALA A 64 -23.86 20.87 -6.45
N SER A 65 -23.69 22.19 -6.48
CA SER A 65 -24.78 23.15 -6.18
C SER A 65 -24.51 24.50 -6.85
N ALA A 66 -25.54 25.33 -7.02
CA ALA A 66 -25.38 26.72 -7.50
C ALA A 66 -24.63 27.59 -6.49
N ASP A 67 -24.79 27.30 -5.21
CA ASP A 67 -24.01 27.92 -4.13
C ASP A 67 -23.97 27.03 -2.88
N PHE A 68 -23.04 27.32 -1.96
CA PHE A 68 -22.84 26.59 -0.72
C PHE A 68 -22.91 27.53 0.48
N GLY A 69 -23.84 27.27 1.40
CA GLY A 69 -23.96 28.02 2.64
C GLY A 69 -22.76 27.82 3.57
N LYS A 70 -22.51 28.78 4.46
CA LYS A 70 -21.39 28.75 5.42
C LYS A 70 -21.39 27.49 6.30
N GLU A 71 -22.55 27.03 6.74
CA GLU A 71 -22.68 25.82 7.58
C GLU A 71 -22.19 24.56 6.86
N LEU A 72 -22.54 24.42 5.57
CA LEU A 72 -22.12 23.30 4.74
C LEU A 72 -20.62 23.35 4.46
N THR A 73 -20.10 24.50 4.05
CA THR A 73 -18.66 24.67 3.78
C THR A 73 -17.81 24.36 5.02
N THR A 74 -18.25 24.77 6.21
CA THR A 74 -17.59 24.47 7.49
C THR A 74 -17.56 22.96 7.76
N SER A 75 -18.69 22.28 7.53
CA SER A 75 -18.81 20.84 7.70
C SER A 75 -17.91 20.07 6.74
N VAL A 76 -17.87 20.48 5.47
CA VAL A 76 -17.02 19.86 4.43
C VAL A 76 -15.54 20.03 4.78
N LEU A 77 -15.12 21.23 5.19
CA LEU A 77 -13.74 21.47 5.63
C LEU A 77 -13.36 20.57 6.82
N TRP A 78 -14.23 20.45 7.83
CA TRP A 78 -14.00 19.57 8.97
C TRP A 78 -13.90 18.09 8.56
N LEU A 79 -14.76 17.62 7.65
CA LEU A 79 -14.70 16.25 7.12
C LEU A 79 -13.38 15.99 6.37
N ARG A 80 -12.90 16.96 5.58
CA ARG A 80 -11.59 16.88 4.91
C ARG A 80 -10.43 16.82 5.90
N ASP A 81 -10.49 17.56 7.00
CA ASP A 81 -9.48 17.46 8.08
C ASP A 81 -9.45 16.07 8.71
N LYS A 82 -10.60 15.37 8.72
CA LYS A 82 -10.71 13.95 9.09
C LYS A 82 -10.32 12.98 7.98
N SER A 83 -9.72 13.49 6.90
CA SER A 83 -9.23 12.70 5.75
C SER A 83 -10.34 12.02 4.94
N ILE A 84 -11.56 12.56 4.99
CA ILE A 84 -12.64 12.15 4.09
C ILE A 84 -12.47 12.89 2.77
N ASP A 85 -12.49 12.15 1.66
CA ASP A 85 -12.41 12.74 0.33
C ASP A 85 -13.77 13.31 -0.10
N ILE A 86 -13.97 14.60 0.23
CA ILE A 86 -15.18 15.34 -0.10
C ILE A 86 -14.84 16.70 -0.72
N SER A 87 -15.48 17.05 -1.82
CA SER A 87 -15.29 18.33 -2.53
C SER A 87 -16.62 19.04 -2.82
N CYS A 88 -16.57 20.37 -2.92
CA CYS A 88 -17.70 21.19 -3.36
C CYS A 88 -17.42 21.80 -4.72
N VAL A 89 -18.35 21.60 -5.66
CA VAL A 89 -18.32 22.14 -7.01
C VAL A 89 -19.51 23.07 -7.21
N ARG A 90 -19.22 24.34 -7.51
CA ARG A 90 -20.23 25.33 -7.88
C ARG A 90 -20.60 25.13 -9.34
N LEU A 91 -21.90 24.97 -9.61
CA LEU A 91 -22.44 24.91 -10.96
C LEU A 91 -23.11 26.23 -11.29
N THR A 92 -22.56 26.98 -12.25
CA THR A 92 -23.14 28.25 -12.71
C THR A 92 -23.64 28.08 -14.15
N PRO A 93 -24.96 28.06 -14.38
CA PRO A 93 -25.51 28.00 -15.72
C PRO A 93 -25.41 29.36 -16.40
N TYR A 94 -25.06 29.36 -17.67
CA TYR A 94 -25.03 30.49 -18.58
C TYR A 94 -25.85 30.17 -19.81
N ARG A 95 -26.59 31.14 -20.32
CA ARG A 95 -27.23 31.02 -21.63
C ARG A 95 -26.32 31.64 -22.67
N TYR A 96 -25.94 30.86 -23.68
CA TYR A 96 -25.21 31.34 -24.84
C TYR A 96 -26.01 30.99 -26.09
N ARG A 97 -26.65 32.01 -26.68
CA ARG A 97 -27.63 31.83 -27.77
C ARG A 97 -28.76 30.89 -27.33
N GLU A 98 -28.97 29.78 -28.06
CA GLU A 98 -29.95 28.73 -27.75
C GLU A 98 -29.39 27.65 -26.79
N ASP A 99 -28.09 27.68 -26.49
CA ASP A 99 -27.43 26.66 -25.68
C ASP A 99 -27.36 27.08 -24.20
N VAL A 100 -27.45 26.08 -23.31
CA VAL A 100 -27.18 26.23 -21.87
C VAL A 100 -25.79 25.66 -21.59
N LEU A 101 -24.87 26.54 -21.23
CA LEU A 101 -23.52 26.20 -20.79
C LEU A 101 -23.51 26.12 -19.26
N ILE A 102 -22.80 25.16 -18.69
CA ILE A 102 -22.62 25.06 -17.24
C ILE A 102 -21.14 25.22 -16.95
N ASN A 103 -20.79 26.24 -16.17
CA ASN A 103 -19.46 26.33 -15.57
C ASN A 103 -19.45 25.51 -14.28
N ALA A 104 -18.50 24.59 -14.16
CA ALA A 104 -18.29 23.78 -12.98
C ALA A 104 -16.97 24.21 -12.32
N GLU A 105 -17.07 24.93 -11.20
CA GLU A 105 -15.92 25.49 -10.48
C GLU A 105 -15.74 24.75 -9.15
N GLN A 106 -14.57 24.15 -8.90
CA GLN A 106 -14.28 23.55 -7.60
C GLN A 106 -13.96 24.64 -6.58
N ILE A 107 -14.78 24.75 -5.53
CA ILE A 107 -14.61 25.79 -4.50
C ILE A 107 -13.98 25.25 -3.21
N ILE A 108 -14.15 23.96 -2.92
CA ILE A 108 -13.54 23.29 -1.76
C ILE A 108 -12.98 21.94 -2.20
N PRO A 109 -11.68 21.70 -1.99
CA PRO A 109 -10.65 22.71 -1.72
C PRO A 109 -10.53 23.64 -2.94
N VAL A 110 -10.08 24.88 -2.71
CA VAL A 110 -9.68 25.74 -3.83
C VAL A 110 -8.54 25.04 -4.58
N PRO A 111 -8.53 24.95 -5.91
CA PRO A 111 -7.57 24.13 -6.66
C PRO A 111 -6.11 24.36 -6.28
N GLU A 112 -5.68 25.60 -6.02
CA GLU A 112 -4.29 25.89 -5.64
C GLU A 112 -3.93 25.28 -4.27
N VAL A 113 -4.91 25.16 -3.38
CA VAL A 113 -4.75 24.54 -2.05
C VAL A 113 -4.73 23.02 -2.18
N GLU A 114 -5.43 22.43 -3.16
CA GLU A 114 -5.40 20.99 -3.42
C GLU A 114 -4.00 20.52 -3.83
N GLU A 115 -3.37 21.19 -4.81
CA GLU A 115 -2.03 20.84 -5.29
C GLU A 115 -0.98 20.89 -4.16
N TYR A 116 -1.10 21.87 -3.26
CA TYR A 116 -0.25 21.95 -2.07
C TYR A 116 -0.59 20.83 -1.07
N GLN A 117 -1.87 20.59 -0.79
CA GLN A 117 -2.32 19.55 0.13
C GLN A 117 -2.01 18.12 -0.36
N VAL A 118 -1.97 17.86 -1.67
CA VAL A 118 -1.60 16.55 -2.24
C VAL A 118 -0.17 16.21 -1.84
N LYS A 119 0.80 17.13 -1.99
CA LYS A 119 2.19 16.92 -1.55
C LYS A 119 2.31 16.62 -0.05
N PHE A 120 1.46 17.24 0.77
CA PHE A 120 1.41 16.97 2.21
C PHE A 120 0.67 15.67 2.55
N ARG A 121 -0.37 15.30 1.79
CA ARG A 121 -1.12 14.05 1.92
C ARG A 121 -0.27 12.87 1.48
N GLU A 122 0.50 12.95 0.40
CA GLU A 122 1.47 11.93 0.01
C GLU A 122 2.49 11.71 1.11
N LYS A 123 3.12 12.78 1.62
CA LYS A 123 4.07 12.71 2.74
C LYS A 123 3.44 12.16 4.03
N ARG A 124 2.18 12.51 4.33
CA ARG A 124 1.44 11.99 5.50
C ARG A 124 0.88 10.59 5.29
N ALA A 125 0.56 10.18 4.07
CA ALA A 125 0.13 8.84 3.71
C ALA A 125 1.34 7.92 3.76
N GLU A 126 2.50 8.32 3.25
CA GLU A 126 3.77 7.62 3.51
C GLU A 126 4.01 7.48 5.03
N GLN A 127 3.78 8.54 5.81
CA GLN A 127 3.89 8.47 7.27
C GLN A 127 2.80 7.60 7.93
N ARG A 128 1.54 7.64 7.49
CA ARG A 128 0.42 6.86 8.05
C ARG A 128 0.47 5.40 7.63
N THR A 129 0.82 5.09 6.39
CA THR A 129 1.18 3.75 5.94
C THR A 129 2.40 3.25 6.73
N SER A 130 3.36 4.10 7.07
CA SER A 130 4.47 3.71 7.96
C SER A 130 4.08 3.54 9.43
N VAL A 131 2.95 4.10 9.88
CA VAL A 131 2.40 3.97 11.25
C VAL A 131 1.40 2.81 11.35
N GLN A 132 0.60 2.54 10.31
CA GLN A 132 -0.34 1.42 10.24
C GLN A 132 0.33 0.09 9.81
N LYS A 133 1.48 0.11 9.12
CA LYS A 133 2.28 -1.11 8.83
C LYS A 133 3.40 -1.39 9.83
N GLY A 134 3.38 -0.76 10.99
CA GLY A 134 4.19 -1.21 12.11
C GLY A 134 4.19 -0.21 13.24
N GLU A 135 3.78 -0.66 14.43
CA GLU A 135 4.61 -0.36 15.58
C GLU A 135 6.06 -0.55 15.12
N LYS A 136 6.82 0.55 15.03
CA LYS A 136 8.26 0.47 14.80
C LYS A 136 8.82 -0.24 16.01
N ASP A 137 8.88 -1.55 15.88
CA ASP A 137 9.31 -2.43 16.93
C ASP A 137 10.83 -2.26 17.06
N TYR A 138 11.20 -1.59 18.16
CA TYR A 138 12.56 -1.32 18.59
C TYR A 138 13.17 -2.51 19.34
N SER A 139 12.55 -3.70 19.33
CA SER A 139 13.09 -4.88 20.02
C SER A 139 14.56 -5.09 19.68
N GLU A 140 15.36 -5.13 20.75
CA GLU A 140 16.76 -5.46 20.71
C GLU A 140 16.94 -6.93 21.09
N TYR A 141 17.93 -7.57 20.50
CA TYR A 141 18.21 -8.99 20.70
C TYR A 141 19.69 -9.16 21.01
N ARG A 142 20.03 -10.02 21.96
CA ARG A 142 21.40 -10.37 22.31
C ARG A 142 21.77 -11.68 21.63
N TYR A 143 22.89 -11.66 20.91
CA TYR A 143 23.45 -12.81 20.23
C TYR A 143 24.99 -12.71 20.27
N ASN A 144 25.69 -13.78 20.62
CA ASN A 144 27.17 -13.82 20.75
C ASN A 144 27.76 -12.64 21.55
N GLY A 145 27.10 -12.21 22.64
CA GLY A 145 27.57 -11.11 23.50
C GLY A 145 27.32 -9.70 22.95
N HIS A 146 26.76 -9.58 21.75
CA HIS A 146 26.42 -8.31 21.11
C HIS A 146 24.91 -8.07 21.08
N THR A 147 24.51 -6.79 21.13
CA THR A 147 23.11 -6.37 21.01
C THR A 147 22.81 -5.93 19.59
N TYR A 148 21.82 -6.54 18.96
CA TYR A 148 21.41 -6.30 17.59
C TYR A 148 19.97 -5.83 17.50
N LYS A 149 19.72 -4.91 16.56
CA LYS A 149 18.38 -4.64 16.03
C LYS A 149 18.02 -5.70 15.00
N LYS A 150 16.73 -5.99 14.82
CA LYS A 150 16.18 -7.05 13.94
C LYS A 150 16.93 -7.27 12.61
N ARG A 151 17.17 -6.20 11.84
CA ARG A 151 17.81 -6.31 10.51
C ARG A 151 19.27 -6.79 10.57
N HIS A 152 20.01 -6.42 11.63
CA HIS A 152 21.40 -6.83 11.82
C HIS A 152 21.49 -8.17 12.53
N LEU A 153 20.52 -8.50 13.40
CA LEU A 153 20.39 -9.84 13.96
C LEU A 153 20.20 -10.86 12.84
N ALA A 154 19.31 -10.58 11.89
CA ALA A 154 19.09 -11.47 10.76
C ALA A 154 20.33 -11.68 9.90
N LEU A 155 21.10 -10.61 9.67
CA LEU A 155 22.39 -10.71 8.98
C LEU A 155 23.33 -11.64 9.77
N ALA A 156 23.55 -11.38 11.06
CA ALA A 156 24.45 -12.18 11.90
C ALA A 156 24.05 -13.66 11.97
N LEU A 157 22.76 -13.96 12.17
CA LEU A 157 22.29 -15.35 12.26
C LEU A 157 22.44 -16.10 10.92
N VAL A 158 22.17 -15.44 9.80
CA VAL A 158 22.32 -16.06 8.49
C VAL A 158 23.79 -16.23 8.13
N THR A 159 24.64 -15.23 8.43
CA THR A 159 26.09 -15.32 8.24
C THR A 159 26.68 -16.48 9.04
N ASP A 160 26.42 -16.55 10.34
CA ASP A 160 26.93 -17.62 11.20
C ASP A 160 26.42 -19.00 10.76
N TRP A 161 25.18 -19.09 10.30
CA TRP A 161 24.65 -20.35 9.76
C TRP A 161 25.36 -20.78 8.48
N ILE A 162 25.63 -19.84 7.55
CA ILE A 162 26.37 -20.07 6.31
C ILE A 162 27.80 -20.49 6.63
N GLU A 163 28.48 -19.80 7.56
CA GLU A 163 29.83 -20.14 7.98
C GLU A 163 29.91 -21.57 8.56
N LYS A 164 28.91 -21.96 9.36
CA LYS A 164 28.85 -23.28 10.00
C LYS A 164 28.51 -24.41 9.03
N HIS A 165 27.64 -24.19 8.05
CA HIS A 165 27.10 -25.24 7.18
C HIS A 165 27.69 -25.22 5.75
N GLN A 166 28.41 -24.17 5.37
CA GLN A 166 29.10 -24.02 4.09
C GLN A 166 28.24 -24.43 2.87
N PRO A 167 27.05 -23.83 2.70
CA PRO A 167 26.16 -24.13 1.57
C PRO A 167 26.87 -23.80 0.25
N GLN A 168 26.68 -24.65 -0.77
CA GLN A 168 27.42 -24.55 -2.03
C GLN A 168 26.79 -23.58 -3.04
N SER A 169 25.59 -23.05 -2.77
CA SER A 169 24.90 -22.11 -3.65
C SER A 169 23.83 -21.29 -2.92
N LEU A 170 23.41 -20.18 -3.52
CA LEU A 170 22.25 -19.41 -3.06
C LEU A 170 20.99 -20.30 -2.94
N ASN A 171 20.82 -21.27 -3.85
CA ASN A 171 19.67 -22.18 -3.78
C ASN A 171 19.72 -23.09 -2.55
N ASP A 172 20.91 -23.54 -2.13
CA ASP A 172 21.06 -24.34 -0.91
C ASP A 172 20.71 -23.53 0.34
N VAL A 173 21.14 -22.26 0.36
CA VAL A 173 20.73 -21.29 1.39
C VAL A 173 19.20 -21.17 1.38
N LEU A 174 18.60 -20.83 0.24
CA LEU A 174 17.15 -20.63 0.14
C LEU A 174 16.34 -21.88 0.50
N ASN A 175 16.83 -23.07 0.15
CA ASN A 175 16.18 -24.35 0.47
C ASN A 175 16.22 -24.64 1.97
N ALA A 176 17.35 -24.39 2.63
CA ALA A 176 17.46 -24.58 4.08
C ALA A 176 16.49 -23.69 4.87
N PHE A 177 16.20 -22.48 4.37
CA PHE A 177 15.28 -21.54 5.02
C PHE A 177 13.83 -21.58 4.49
N ASN A 178 13.51 -22.45 3.52
CA ASN A 178 12.24 -22.42 2.76
C ASN A 178 11.00 -22.79 3.60
N GLU A 179 11.15 -23.54 4.71
CA GLU A 179 10.00 -23.96 5.52
C GLU A 179 9.58 -22.98 6.65
N PRO A 180 10.46 -22.17 7.27
CA PRO A 180 10.00 -21.18 8.23
C PRO A 180 10.00 -19.74 7.70
N VAL A 181 10.92 -19.36 6.81
CA VAL A 181 11.19 -17.94 6.51
C VAL A 181 11.07 -17.70 5.00
N ARG A 182 10.05 -16.93 4.63
CA ARG A 182 9.70 -16.36 3.31
C ARG A 182 10.74 -16.57 2.17
N ARG A 183 10.27 -17.00 0.98
CA ARG A 183 11.01 -16.91 -0.29
C ARG A 183 11.64 -15.51 -0.45
N ARG A 184 12.98 -15.44 -0.62
CA ARG A 184 13.86 -14.25 -0.78
C ARG A 184 14.48 -13.66 0.49
N ILE A 185 15.17 -14.46 1.28
CA ILE A 185 16.05 -14.00 2.38
C ILE A 185 17.36 -13.44 1.82
N ALA A 186 17.86 -14.05 0.75
CA ALA A 186 19.10 -13.70 0.07
C ALA A 186 18.86 -13.59 -1.44
N ILE A 187 19.71 -12.84 -2.11
CA ILE A 187 19.79 -12.68 -3.57
C ILE A 187 21.26 -12.50 -3.97
N LEU A 188 21.61 -12.82 -5.22
CA LEU A 188 22.92 -12.46 -5.76
C LEU A 188 23.08 -10.93 -5.79
N ALA A 189 24.25 -10.44 -5.39
CA ALA A 189 24.50 -9.02 -5.21
C ALA A 189 24.43 -8.22 -6.53
N ASP A 190 24.82 -8.84 -7.63
CA ASP A 190 24.78 -8.28 -8.99
C ASP A 190 23.38 -8.33 -9.63
N GLU A 191 22.50 -9.22 -9.17
CA GLU A 191 21.11 -9.34 -9.66
C GLU A 191 20.11 -8.44 -8.91
N ILE A 192 20.55 -7.61 -7.96
CA ILE A 192 19.66 -6.72 -7.22
C ILE A 192 19.10 -5.64 -8.15
N PRO A 193 17.76 -5.54 -8.34
CA PRO A 193 17.18 -4.49 -9.17
C PRO A 193 17.51 -3.10 -8.61
N GLN A 194 17.92 -2.15 -9.45
CA GLN A 194 18.36 -0.80 -9.02
C GLN A 194 17.37 -0.11 -8.08
N GLY A 195 16.07 -0.21 -8.34
CA GLY A 195 15.01 0.35 -7.49
C GLY A 195 14.83 -0.34 -6.12
N ARG A 196 15.57 -1.42 -5.85
CA ARG A 196 15.46 -2.25 -4.64
C ARG A 196 16.76 -2.41 -3.85
N ILE A 197 17.88 -1.82 -4.30
CA ILE A 197 19.19 -1.90 -3.61
C ILE A 197 19.09 -1.57 -2.13
N ARG A 198 18.34 -0.52 -1.77
CA ARG A 198 18.14 -0.09 -0.36
C ARG A 198 17.43 -1.12 0.53
N ARG A 199 16.87 -2.19 -0.03
CA ARG A 199 16.16 -3.26 0.70
C ARG A 199 17.08 -4.42 1.09
N PHE A 200 18.35 -4.38 0.72
CA PHE A 200 19.34 -5.40 1.05
C PHE A 200 20.53 -4.76 1.77
N HIS A 201 21.25 -5.55 2.54
CA HIS A 201 22.56 -5.17 3.06
C HIS A 201 23.57 -5.33 1.93
N ASN A 202 23.98 -4.20 1.33
CA ASN A 202 24.81 -4.14 0.13
C ASN A 202 26.10 -3.32 0.35
N ASP A 203 26.45 -3.06 1.61
CA ASP A 203 27.75 -2.48 1.96
C ASP A 203 28.82 -3.58 1.85
N GLU A 204 30.06 -3.24 1.48
CA GLU A 204 31.13 -4.24 1.23
C GLU A 204 31.34 -5.19 2.41
N ASP A 205 31.20 -4.70 3.65
CA ASP A 205 31.37 -5.48 4.89
C ASP A 205 30.17 -6.40 5.20
N ALA A 206 29.07 -6.31 4.44
CA ALA A 206 27.83 -7.04 4.70
C ALA A 206 27.45 -8.04 3.59
N LEU A 207 28.21 -8.08 2.49
CA LEU A 207 28.08 -9.08 1.44
C LEU A 207 28.74 -10.38 1.88
N ILE A 208 28.10 -11.51 1.57
CA ILE A 208 28.60 -12.84 1.94
C ILE A 208 29.05 -13.54 0.67
N THR A 209 30.30 -14.01 0.66
CA THR A 209 30.82 -14.83 -0.44
C THR A 209 30.65 -16.29 -0.09
N LEU A 210 29.94 -17.03 -0.93
CA LEU A 210 29.74 -18.47 -0.80
C LEU A 210 30.97 -19.23 -1.35
N PRO A 211 31.14 -20.52 -0.98
CA PRO A 211 32.26 -21.35 -1.46
C PRO A 211 32.38 -21.51 -2.99
N ASN A 212 31.30 -21.23 -3.73
CA ASN A 212 31.25 -21.26 -5.19
C ASN A 212 31.51 -19.88 -5.85
N ASP A 213 32.06 -18.93 -5.09
CA ASP A 213 32.29 -17.53 -5.48
C ASP A 213 31.01 -16.71 -5.75
N GLU A 214 29.81 -17.23 -5.43
CA GLU A 214 28.59 -16.43 -5.46
C GLU A 214 28.61 -15.39 -4.33
N VAL A 215 28.45 -14.13 -4.69
CA VAL A 215 28.30 -13.04 -3.71
C VAL A 215 26.82 -12.78 -3.50
N ILE A 216 26.36 -13.01 -2.28
CA ILE A 216 24.95 -12.85 -1.90
C ILE A 216 24.77 -11.66 -0.95
N ALA A 217 23.61 -11.02 -1.06
CA ALA A 217 23.16 -9.96 -0.18
C ALA A 217 21.93 -10.42 0.61
N ILE A 218 21.92 -10.18 1.92
CA ILE A 218 20.78 -10.51 2.79
C ILE A 218 19.79 -9.35 2.83
N THR A 219 18.49 -9.65 2.80
CA THR A 219 17.45 -8.63 2.93
C THR A 219 17.53 -7.91 4.28
N ASN A 220 17.34 -6.60 4.28
CA ASN A 220 17.21 -5.81 5.51
C ASN A 220 15.73 -5.64 5.94
N GLN A 221 14.80 -6.25 5.22
CA GLN A 221 13.36 -6.15 5.41
C GLN A 221 12.79 -7.34 6.21
N TRP A 222 12.77 -7.20 7.53
CA TRP A 222 12.30 -8.24 8.46
C TRP A 222 11.06 -7.81 9.24
N SER A 223 9.96 -8.55 9.10
CA SER A 223 8.80 -8.44 9.99
C SER A 223 9.08 -9.17 11.31
N LEU A 224 8.34 -8.82 12.38
CA LEU A 224 8.42 -9.50 13.67
C LEU A 224 8.14 -11.01 13.54
N SER A 225 7.14 -11.37 12.73
CA SER A 225 6.83 -12.79 12.46
C SER A 225 8.00 -13.53 11.79
N ASN A 226 8.68 -12.93 10.82
CA ASN A 226 9.76 -13.58 10.08
C ASN A 226 11.05 -13.66 10.90
N ILE A 227 11.37 -12.63 11.70
CA ILE A 227 12.56 -12.67 12.56
C ILE A 227 12.40 -13.69 13.68
N THR A 228 11.20 -13.83 14.28
CA THR A 228 10.95 -14.86 15.28
C THR A 228 11.12 -16.27 14.71
N ARG A 229 10.67 -16.49 13.47
CA ARG A 229 10.89 -17.78 12.79
C ARG A 229 12.36 -18.05 12.47
N LEU A 230 13.11 -17.01 12.10
CA LEU A 230 14.56 -17.12 11.91
C LEU A 230 15.26 -17.47 13.23
N ILE A 231 14.87 -16.84 14.33
CA ILE A 231 15.42 -17.13 15.66
C ILE A 231 15.13 -18.59 16.05
N LEU A 232 13.90 -19.07 15.90
CA LEU A 232 13.55 -20.46 16.19
C LEU A 232 14.37 -21.46 15.35
N PHE A 233 14.58 -21.16 14.06
CA PHE A 233 15.45 -21.96 13.20
C PHE A 233 16.91 -21.92 13.66
N ALA A 234 17.39 -20.74 14.07
CA ALA A 234 18.75 -20.57 14.53
C ALA A 234 19.00 -21.34 15.85
N GLU A 235 18.03 -21.31 16.78
CA GLU A 235 18.05 -22.09 18.02
C GLU A 235 18.10 -23.61 17.76
N GLN A 236 17.35 -24.10 16.77
CA GLN A 236 17.43 -25.51 16.33
C GLN A 236 18.81 -25.87 15.78
N SER A 237 19.53 -24.90 15.20
CA SER A 237 20.90 -25.04 14.71
C SER A 237 21.97 -24.80 15.80
N GLY A 238 21.56 -24.58 17.06
CA GLY A 238 22.42 -24.39 18.22
C GLY A 238 22.86 -22.94 18.47
N MET A 239 22.22 -21.94 17.85
CA MET A 239 22.48 -20.51 18.08
C MET A 239 21.51 -19.97 19.13
N VAL A 240 22.02 -19.47 20.26
CA VAL A 240 21.18 -18.96 21.36
C VAL A 240 20.96 -17.47 21.21
N VAL A 241 19.69 -17.05 21.08
CA VAL A 241 19.30 -15.65 20.96
C VAL A 241 18.43 -15.26 22.15
N GLU A 242 18.80 -14.21 22.86
CA GLU A 242 18.00 -13.66 23.96
C GLU A 242 17.32 -12.37 23.51
N LYS A 243 16.05 -12.16 23.88
CA LYS A 243 15.42 -10.84 23.70
C LYS A 243 15.94 -9.91 24.80
N ALA A 244 16.43 -8.72 24.43
CA ALA A 244 16.77 -7.70 25.40
C ALA A 244 15.48 -6.97 25.83
N ASP A 245 15.34 -6.76 27.15
CA ASP A 245 14.22 -6.03 27.77
C ASP A 245 14.24 -4.53 27.44
#